data_AF-A0A1Q4V0X3-F1
#
_entry.id   AF-A0A1Q4V0X3-F1
#
_cell.length_a   1.000
_cell.length_b   1.000
_cell.length_c   1.000
_cell.angle_alpha   90.00
_cell.angle_beta   90.00
_cell.angle_gamma   90.00
#
_symmetry.space_group_name_H-M   'P 1'
#
loop_
_entity.id
_entity.type
_entity.pdbx_description
1 polymer ?
#
loop_
_entity_poly.entity_id
_entity_poly.type
_entity_poly.pdbx_seq_one_letter_code
_entity_poly.pdbx_strand_id
1 'polypeptide(L)'
;MKISLCKHLFPLTVGRDGVTPGDCRGCGLTWTDGQAELERQAERIRLATARDGNCEHCAKRVTVFQFQREQQSWDEAEPPLLWLCQHCWSRAAITVEQEEAAFADTFGQIGEGPLARLVGGLR
;
A
#
# COMPACT_ATOMS: atom_id res chain seq x y z
N MET A 1 1.68 24.44 16.24
CA MET A 1 1.00 23.28 15.62
C MET A 1 0.20 22.57 16.70
N LYS A 2 -1.12 22.39 16.55
CA LYS A 2 -1.92 21.61 17.51
C LYS A 2 -1.60 20.14 17.23
N ILE A 3 -0.88 19.48 18.14
CA ILE A 3 -0.74 18.02 18.13
C ILE A 3 -2.14 17.47 18.45
N SER A 4 -2.89 17.06 17.44
CA SER A 4 -4.17 16.40 17.67
C SER A 4 -3.87 14.97 18.13
N LEU A 5 -4.08 14.69 19.42
CA LEU A 5 -4.13 13.32 19.96
C LEU A 5 -5.35 12.52 19.45
N CYS A 6 -5.92 12.94 18.32
CA CYS A 6 -7.08 12.31 17.72
C CYS A 6 -6.65 10.95 17.17
N LYS A 7 -7.21 9.87 17.71
CA LYS A 7 -7.20 8.58 17.02
C LYS A 7 -8.17 8.70 15.86
N HIS A 8 -7.66 8.94 14.66
CA HIS A 8 -8.49 9.21 13.51
C HIS A 8 -9.42 8.03 13.21
N LEU A 9 -10.72 8.29 13.22
CA LEU A 9 -11.76 7.35 12.80
C LEU A 9 -12.43 7.88 11.54
N PHE A 10 -12.19 7.22 10.41
CA PHE A 10 -12.78 7.55 9.11
C PHE A 10 -13.96 6.60 8.84
N PRO A 11 -15.22 7.07 8.93
CA PRO A 11 -16.37 6.23 8.70
C PRO A 11 -16.45 5.82 7.22
N LEU A 12 -16.71 4.54 6.96
CA LEU A 12 -16.92 4.05 5.61
C LEU A 12 -18.37 4.29 5.20
N THR A 13 -18.55 4.88 4.02
CA THR A 13 -19.85 5.06 3.40
C THR A 13 -19.95 4.14 2.18
N VAL A 14 -21.06 3.40 2.07
CA VAL A 14 -21.32 2.53 0.92
C VAL A 14 -22.23 3.30 -0.04
N GLY A 15 -21.68 3.70 -1.17
CA GLY A 15 -22.39 4.37 -2.25
C GLY A 15 -22.63 3.46 -3.45
N ARG A 16 -23.30 3.99 -4.47
CA ARG A 16 -23.50 3.30 -5.76
C ARG A 16 -22.18 2.92 -6.44
N ASP A 17 -21.15 3.72 -6.23
CA ASP A 17 -19.84 3.61 -6.88
C ASP A 17 -18.78 2.92 -5.99
N GLY A 18 -19.19 2.33 -4.86
CA GLY A 18 -18.32 1.55 -3.97
C GLY A 18 -18.24 2.10 -2.55
N VAL A 19 -17.23 1.63 -1.81
CA VAL A 19 -16.97 2.01 -0.42
C VAL A 19 -16.00 3.18 -0.39
N THR A 20 -16.44 4.34 0.12
CA THR A 20 -15.61 5.55 0.23
C THR A 20 -15.44 5.95 1.70
N PRO A 21 -14.20 6.18 2.18
CA PRO A 21 -13.97 6.74 3.51
C PRO A 21 -14.38 8.21 3.56
N GLY A 22 -15.14 8.58 4.60
CA GLY A 22 -15.47 9.97 4.94
C GLY A 22 -14.46 10.61 5.88
N ASP A 23 -14.69 11.87 6.26
CA ASP A 23 -13.79 12.64 7.12
C ASP A 23 -13.74 12.11 8.56
N CYS A 24 -12.62 12.40 9.23
CA CYS A 24 -12.40 11.99 10.60
C CYS A 24 -13.48 12.56 11.54
N ARG A 25 -14.23 11.68 12.21
CA ARG A 25 -15.32 12.08 13.13
C ARG A 25 -14.85 12.94 14.31
N GLY A 26 -13.59 12.80 14.72
CA GLY A 26 -13.06 13.51 15.89
C GLY A 26 -12.51 14.89 15.59
N CYS A 27 -11.81 15.07 14.46
CA CYS A 27 -11.09 16.31 14.16
C CYS A 27 -11.36 16.89 12.77
N GLY A 28 -12.18 16.24 11.94
CA GLY A 28 -12.50 16.70 10.58
C GLY A 28 -11.34 16.61 9.58
N LEU A 29 -10.27 15.87 9.89
CA LEU A 29 -9.21 15.58 8.92
C LEU A 29 -9.79 14.75 7.77
N THR A 30 -9.53 15.14 6.52
CA THR A 30 -9.98 14.37 5.37
C THR A 30 -9.15 13.09 5.22
N TRP A 31 -9.73 12.05 4.62
CA TRP A 31 -8.99 10.81 4.35
C TRP A 31 -7.74 11.08 3.51
N THR A 32 -7.87 11.89 2.46
CA THR A 32 -6.77 12.24 1.55
C THR A 32 -5.64 12.97 2.27
N ASP A 33 -5.94 13.91 3.16
CA ASP A 33 -4.92 14.61 3.94
C ASP A 33 -4.18 13.66 4.90
N GLY A 34 -4.92 12.72 5.50
CA GLY A 34 -4.36 11.67 6.34
C GLY A 34 -3.40 10.76 5.58
N GLN A 35 -3.81 10.28 4.40
CA GLN A 35 -2.95 9.46 3.53
C GLN A 35 -1.70 10.23 3.08
N ALA A 36 -1.85 11.49 2.66
CA ALA A 36 -0.73 12.32 2.26
C ALA A 36 0.28 12.56 3.40
N GLU A 37 -0.19 12.66 4.65
CA GLU A 37 0.72 12.75 5.80
C GLU A 37 1.46 11.44 6.07
N LEU A 38 0.77 10.29 5.97
CA LEU A 38 1.40 8.97 6.11
C LEU A 38 2.48 8.75 5.04
N GLU A 39 2.19 9.09 3.78
CA GLU A 39 3.17 9.04 2.68
C GLU A 39 4.38 9.94 2.96
N ARG A 40 4.15 11.18 3.41
CA ARG A 40 5.24 12.09 3.81
C ARG A 40 6.09 11.51 4.93
N GLN A 41 5.48 10.86 5.91
CA GLN A 41 6.20 10.24 7.02
C GLN A 41 7.00 9.01 6.57
N ALA A 42 6.41 8.15 5.74
CA ALA A 42 7.09 7.00 5.15
C ALA A 42 8.32 7.43 4.33
N GLU A 43 8.17 8.47 3.51
CA GLU A 43 9.29 9.05 2.75
C GLU A 43 10.39 9.59 3.66
N ARG A 44 10.03 10.28 4.74
CA ARG A 44 11.02 10.77 5.73
C ARG A 44 11.77 9.63 6.40
N ILE A 45 11.10 8.53 6.73
CA ILE A 45 11.75 7.34 7.29
C ILE A 45 12.72 6.76 6.27
N ARG A 46 12.29 6.59 5.01
CA ARG A 46 13.11 6.07 3.91
C ARG A 46 14.41 6.86 3.72
N LEU A 47 14.32 8.19 3.76
CA LEU A 47 15.48 9.06 3.64
C LEU A 47 16.35 9.04 4.90
N ALA A 48 15.76 8.96 6.08
CA ALA A 48 16.49 8.94 7.35
C ALA A 48 17.26 7.63 7.57
N THR A 49 16.79 6.51 7.01
CA THR A 49 17.46 5.21 7.09
C THR A 49 18.44 4.96 5.93
N ALA A 50 18.53 5.91 4.99
CA ALA A 50 19.44 5.81 3.85
C ALA A 50 20.91 5.77 4.31
N ARG A 51 21.71 4.96 3.62
CA ARG A 51 23.14 4.80 3.92
C ARG A 51 23.94 4.52 2.67
N ASP A 52 25.24 4.79 2.70
CA ASP A 52 26.12 4.37 1.61
C ASP A 52 26.39 2.87 1.66
N GLY A 53 26.36 2.22 0.49
CA GLY A 53 26.54 0.78 0.39
C GLY A 53 26.55 0.29 -1.04
N ASN A 54 26.45 -1.02 -1.20
CA ASN A 54 26.29 -1.64 -2.51
C ASN A 54 24.81 -1.98 -2.71
N CYS A 55 24.24 -1.60 -3.84
CA CYS A 55 22.89 -2.01 -4.21
C CYS A 55 22.84 -3.52 -4.40
N GLU A 56 21.93 -4.20 -3.69
CA GLU A 56 21.83 -5.67 -3.74
C GLU A 56 21.31 -6.20 -5.09
N HIS A 57 20.67 -5.35 -5.90
CA HIS A 57 20.23 -5.72 -7.25
C HIS A 57 21.28 -5.45 -8.33
N CYS A 58 21.93 -4.27 -8.33
CA CYS A 58 22.84 -3.88 -9.44
C CYS A 58 24.31 -3.79 -9.04
N ALA A 59 24.65 -4.12 -7.79
CA ALA A 59 26.00 -4.12 -7.20
C ALA A 59 26.75 -2.77 -7.24
N LYS A 60 26.13 -1.69 -7.70
CA LYS A 60 26.73 -0.35 -7.73
C LYS A 60 26.91 0.17 -6.30
N ARG A 61 28.07 0.79 -6.03
CA ARG A 61 28.35 1.47 -4.77
C ARG A 61 27.76 2.88 -4.80
N VAL A 62 26.66 3.09 -4.07
CA VAL A 62 25.87 4.33 -4.04
C VAL A 62 25.12 4.43 -2.71
N THR A 63 24.41 5.54 -2.47
CA THR A 63 23.42 5.60 -1.39
C THR A 63 22.28 4.63 -1.68
N VAL A 64 22.02 3.76 -0.70
CA VAL A 64 21.00 2.72 -0.74
C VAL A 64 19.89 3.01 0.27
N PHE A 65 18.70 2.57 -0.08
CA PHE A 65 17.46 2.73 0.67
C PHE A 65 16.93 1.35 1.05
N GLN A 66 16.34 1.29 2.23
CA GLN A 66 15.63 0.10 2.68
C GLN A 66 14.41 -0.15 1.78
N PHE A 67 14.24 -1.39 1.35
CA PHE A 67 13.07 -1.86 0.65
C PHE A 67 12.60 -3.15 1.31
N GLN A 68 11.34 -3.17 1.71
CA GLN A 68 10.66 -4.36 2.19
C GLN A 68 9.34 -4.45 1.44
N ARG A 69 9.04 -5.63 0.92
CA ARG A 69 7.76 -5.88 0.27
C ARG A 69 6.70 -5.91 1.37
N GLU A 70 5.79 -4.94 1.33
CA GLU A 70 4.65 -4.90 2.23
C GLU A 70 3.69 -6.00 1.76
N GLN A 71 3.43 -6.98 2.62
CA GLN A 71 2.41 -8.02 2.46
C GLN A 71 2.75 -9.21 1.53
N GLN A 72 2.82 -10.38 2.17
CA GLN A 72 2.65 -11.70 1.58
C GLN A 72 1.51 -12.41 2.29
N SER A 73 1.03 -13.52 1.73
CA SER A 73 0.02 -14.32 2.42
C SER A 73 0.59 -14.86 3.74
N TRP A 74 -0.29 -15.11 4.71
CA TRP A 74 0.10 -15.49 6.08
C TRP A 74 0.86 -16.82 6.16
N ASP A 75 0.80 -17.64 5.11
CA ASP A 75 1.46 -18.92 4.95
C ASP A 75 2.81 -18.85 4.20
N GLU A 76 3.19 -17.68 3.69
CA GLU A 76 4.49 -17.44 3.07
C GLU A 76 5.54 -16.96 4.08
N ALA A 77 6.80 -17.26 3.80
CA ALA A 77 7.92 -16.79 4.62
C ALA A 77 8.13 -15.29 4.44
N GLU A 78 8.32 -14.56 5.54
CA GLU A 78 8.48 -13.10 5.50
C GLU A 78 9.59 -12.67 4.52
N PRO A 79 9.31 -11.74 3.58
CA PRO A 79 10.29 -11.29 2.61
C PRO A 79 11.54 -10.71 3.27
N PRO A 80 12.73 -10.95 2.69
CA PRO A 80 13.94 -10.32 3.19
C PRO A 80 13.88 -8.81 2.97
N LEU A 81 14.51 -8.09 3.89
CA LEU A 81 14.79 -6.67 3.75
C LEU A 81 15.94 -6.49 2.75
N LEU A 82 15.71 -5.65 1.73
CA LEU A 82 16.68 -5.36 0.68
C LEU A 82 17.24 -3.93 0.80
N TRP A 83 18.49 -3.74 0.35
CA TRP A 83 19.13 -2.43 0.24
C TRP A 83 19.37 -2.06 -1.22
N LEU A 84 18.55 -1.14 -1.73
CA LEU A 84 18.49 -0.81 -3.15
C LEU A 84 18.90 0.63 -3.42
N CYS A 85 19.57 0.88 -4.53
CA CYS A 85 19.76 2.25 -5.00
C CYS A 85 18.42 2.86 -5.43
N GLN A 86 18.31 4.19 -5.48
CA GLN A 86 17.08 4.90 -5.84
C GLN A 86 16.39 4.33 -7.09
N HIS A 87 17.15 4.05 -8.16
CA HIS A 87 16.58 3.52 -9.40
C HIS A 87 15.99 2.11 -9.25
N CYS A 88 16.71 1.21 -8.58
CA CYS A 88 16.22 -0.16 -8.32
C CYS A 88 15.04 -0.15 -7.34
N TRP A 89 15.07 0.73 -6.34
CA TRP A 89 13.99 0.93 -5.38
C TRP A 89 12.70 1.36 -6.08
N SER A 90 12.75 2.40 -6.93
CA SER A 90 11.57 2.89 -7.66
C SER A 90 10.99 1.84 -8.59
N ARG A 91 11.84 1.03 -9.25
CA ARG A 91 11.37 -0.07 -10.09
C ARG A 91 10.69 -1.17 -9.26
N ALA A 92 11.27 -1.54 -8.13
CA ALA A 92 10.70 -2.54 -7.25
C ALA A 92 9.33 -2.10 -6.70
N ALA A 93 9.20 -0.82 -6.30
CA ALA A 93 7.93 -0.25 -5.84
C ALA A 93 6.83 -0.35 -6.93
N ILE A 94 7.13 0.07 -8.16
CA ILE A 94 6.19 -0.01 -9.29
C ILE A 94 5.78 -1.46 -9.56
N THR A 95 6.72 -2.41 -9.51
CA THR A 95 6.39 -3.83 -9.74
C THR A 95 5.42 -4.34 -8.68
N VAL A 96 5.61 -3.99 -7.40
CA VAL A 96 4.70 -4.39 -6.32
C VAL A 96 3.30 -3.81 -6.54
N GLU A 97 3.19 -2.51 -6.83
CA GLU A 97 1.90 -1.86 -7.12
C GLU A 97 1.16 -2.53 -8.30
N GLN A 98 1.90 -2.93 -9.34
CA GLN A 98 1.34 -3.63 -10.51
C GLN A 98 0.89 -5.04 -10.20
N GLU A 99 1.64 -5.78 -9.38
CA GLU A 99 1.25 -7.13 -8.93
C GLU A 99 -0.02 -7.08 -8.09
N GLU A 100 -0.12 -6.11 -7.17
CA GLU A 100 -1.31 -5.89 -6.35
C GLU A 100 -2.54 -5.51 -7.20
N ALA A 101 -2.37 -4.60 -8.16
CA ALA A 101 -3.43 -4.22 -9.09
C ALA A 101 -3.90 -5.40 -9.94
N ALA A 102 -2.97 -6.19 -10.48
CA ALA A 102 -3.29 -7.37 -11.27
C ALA A 102 -4.03 -8.44 -10.43
N PHE A 103 -3.66 -8.61 -9.17
CA PHE A 103 -4.37 -9.49 -8.25
C PHE A 103 -5.81 -9.00 -7.97
N ALA A 104 -5.99 -7.70 -7.71
CA ALA A 104 -7.31 -7.10 -7.49
C ALA A 104 -8.24 -7.29 -8.72
N ASP A 105 -7.71 -7.08 -9.92
CA ASP A 105 -8.45 -7.29 -11.18
C ASP A 105 -8.86 -8.77 -11.36
N THR A 106 -7.98 -9.71 -11.00
CA THR A 106 -8.26 -11.16 -11.10
C THR A 106 -9.43 -11.55 -10.18
N PHE A 107 -9.50 -11.01 -8.97
CA PHE A 107 -10.63 -11.26 -8.05
C PHE A 107 -11.92 -10.57 -8.49
N GLY A 108 -11.84 -9.38 -9.10
CA GLY A 108 -13.00 -8.73 -9.72
C GLY A 108 -13.66 -9.58 -10.81
N GLN A 109 -12.86 -10.28 -11.61
CA GLN A 109 -13.36 -11.17 -12.68
C GLN A 109 -14.01 -12.46 -12.16
N ILE A 110 -13.61 -12.97 -10.99
CA ILE A 110 -14.22 -14.17 -10.38
C ILE A 110 -15.68 -13.88 -9.94
N GLY A 111 -15.99 -12.64 -9.55
CA GLY A 111 -17.35 -12.19 -9.23
C GLY A 111 -18.31 -12.17 -10.43
N GLU A 112 -17.80 -12.11 -11.66
CA GLU A 112 -18.57 -12.11 -12.90
C GLU A 112 -18.53 -13.46 -13.66
N GLY A 113 -17.91 -14.48 -13.05
CA GLY A 113 -17.85 -15.83 -13.60
C GLY A 113 -19.20 -16.56 -13.56
N PRO A 114 -19.37 -17.65 -14.34
CA PRO A 114 -20.62 -18.42 -14.42
C PRO A 114 -21.11 -19.00 -13.08
N LEU A 115 -20.30 -18.98 -12.03
CA LEU A 115 -20.68 -19.37 -10.66
C LEU A 115 -21.55 -18.32 -9.94
N ALA A 116 -21.46 -17.03 -10.31
CA ALA A 116 -22.37 -16.00 -9.78
C ALA A 116 -23.83 -16.22 -10.20
N ARG A 117 -24.06 -16.91 -11.33
CA ARG A 117 -25.40 -17.31 -11.80
C ARG A 117 -26.00 -18.49 -11.02
N LEU A 118 -25.21 -19.26 -10.28
CA LEU A 118 -25.72 -20.40 -9.50
C LEU A 118 -26.27 -20.00 -8.13
N VAL A 119 -25.81 -18.89 -7.54
CA VAL A 119 -26.27 -18.44 -6.20
C VAL A 119 -27.56 -17.62 -6.28
N GLY A 120 -27.92 -17.07 -7.45
CA GLY A 120 -29.18 -16.35 -7.68
C GLY A 120 -30.41 -17.23 -7.97
N GLY A 121 -30.27 -18.56 -7.89
CA GLY A 121 -31.25 -19.54 -8.37
C GLY A 121 -31.94 -20.38 -7.30
N LEU A 122 -32.09 -19.90 -6.06
CA LEU A 122 -32.94 -20.52 -5.06
C LEU A 122 -34.09 -19.56 -4.70
N ARG A 123 -35.15 -19.64 -5.50
CA ARG A 123 -36.52 -19.32 -5.08
C ARG A 123 -37.25 -20.61 -4.79
#